data_AF-I7LDA1-F1
#
_entry.id   AF-I7LDA1-F1
#
_cell.length_a   1.000
_cell.length_b   1.000
_cell.length_c   1.000
_cell.angle_alpha   90.00
_cell.angle_beta   90.00
_cell.angle_gamma   90.00
#
_symmetry.space_group_name_H-M   'P 1'
#
loop_
_entity.id
_entity.type
_entity.pdbx_description
1 polymer ?
#
loop_
_entity_poly.entity_id
_entity_poly.type
_entity_poly.pdbx_seq_one_letter_code
_entity_poly.pdbx_strand_id
1 'polypeptide(L)' 'MESDDKVFLEINDDIQKIQGVEVADPETYLELKSAVVNNAVHGWIPTKGDIESLLQVADKLDPRFLKIYRQINAK' A
#
# COMPACT_ATOMS: atom_id res chain seq x y z
N MET A 1 -3.26 -31.63 -7.06
CA MET A 1 -2.73 -30.80 -5.97
C MET A 1 -2.65 -29.40 -6.52
N GLU A 2 -3.70 -28.61 -6.33
CA GLU A 2 -3.60 -27.16 -6.54
C GLU A 2 -2.74 -26.65 -5.39
N SER A 3 -1.48 -26.31 -5.69
CA SER A 3 -0.70 -25.50 -4.77
C SER A 3 -1.39 -24.14 -4.77
N ASP A 4 -2.26 -23.95 -3.79
CA ASP A 4 -2.78 -22.66 -3.37
C ASP A 4 -1.55 -21.87 -2.87
N ASP A 5 -0.76 -21.33 -3.79
CA ASP A 5 0.27 -20.34 -3.53
C ASP A 5 -0.47 -19.10 -3.01
N LYS A 6 -0.87 -19.16 -1.74
CA LYS A 6 -1.40 -18.04 -0.99
C LYS A 6 -0.36 -16.93 -1.13
N VAL A 7 -0.74 -15.91 -1.87
CA VAL A 7 -0.04 -14.64 -1.96
C VAL A 7 0.00 -14.06 -0.55
N PHE A 8 1.07 -14.35 0.21
CA PHE A 8 1.21 -13.88 1.58
C PHE A 8 1.71 -12.43 1.55
N LEU A 9 0.76 -11.51 1.65
CA LEU A 9 1.06 -10.11 1.85
C LEU A 9 1.35 -9.87 3.32
N GLU A 10 2.56 -9.44 3.64
CA GLU A 10 2.97 -9.18 5.01
C GLU A 10 2.50 -7.77 5.41
N ILE A 11 1.42 -7.70 6.21
CA ILE A 11 0.91 -6.44 6.77
C ILE A 11 0.85 -6.56 8.29
N ASN A 12 1.36 -5.57 9.00
CA ASN A 12 1.21 -5.43 10.44
C ASN A 12 0.56 -4.08 10.76
N ASP A 13 -0.71 -4.14 11.17
CA ASP A 13 -1.52 -2.97 11.48
C ASP A 13 -1.13 -2.29 12.80
N ASP A 14 -0.57 -3.03 13.77
CA ASP A 14 -0.20 -2.48 15.08
C ASP A 14 0.96 -1.47 14.97
N ILE A 15 1.87 -1.70 14.02
CA ILE A 15 3.05 -0.86 13.77
C ILE A 15 3.05 -0.24 12.37
N GLN A 16 1.91 -0.22 11.68
CA GLN A 16 1.74 0.39 10.36
C GLN A 16 2.81 -0.06 9.34
N LYS A 17 3.00 -1.38 9.20
CA LYS A 17 4.05 -1.96 8.36
C LYS A 17 3.49 -2.75 7.19
N ILE A 18 4.04 -2.55 5.99
CA ILE A 18 3.69 -3.28 4.77
C ILE A 18 4.97 -3.83 4.15
N GLN A 19 5.07 -5.15 3.97
CA GLN A 19 6.24 -5.84 3.39
C GLN A 19 7.57 -5.40 4.01
N GLY A 20 7.59 -5.29 5.35
CA GLY A 20 8.78 -4.84 6.08
C GLY A 20 9.07 -3.33 6.03
N VAL A 21 8.22 -2.50 5.41
CA VAL A 21 8.35 -1.03 5.38
C VAL A 21 7.40 -0.40 6.39
N GLU A 22 7.93 0.39 7.32
CA GLU A 22 7.14 1.16 8.28
C GLU A 22 6.66 2.46 7.65
N VAL A 23 5.37 2.74 7.78
CA VAL A 23 4.75 3.97 7.28
C VAL A 23 4.28 4.77 8.48
N ALA A 24 4.99 5.86 8.79
CA ALA A 24 4.73 6.65 10.01
C ALA A 24 3.40 7.41 9.96
N ASP A 25 3.03 7.95 8.80
CA ASP A 25 1.79 8.69 8.63
C ASP A 25 0.58 7.74 8.48
N PRO A 26 -0.42 7.77 9.38
CA PRO A 26 -1.54 6.83 9.36
C PRO A 26 -2.42 6.93 8.12
N GLU A 27 -2.60 8.13 7.55
CA GLU A 27 -3.37 8.31 6.33
C GLU A 27 -2.64 7.68 5.13
N THR A 28 -1.35 7.97 5.00
CA THR A 28 -0.47 7.39 3.98
C THR A 28 -0.42 5.86 4.10
N TYR A 29 -0.39 5.33 5.33
CA TYR A 29 -0.45 3.90 5.58
C TYR A 29 -1.74 3.27 5.05
N LEU A 30 -2.89 3.88 5.34
CA LEU A 30 -4.19 3.37 4.87
C LEU A 30 -4.32 3.42 3.35
N GLU A 31 -3.84 4.48 2.71
CA GLU A 31 -3.85 4.62 1.25
C GLU A 31 -2.92 3.59 0.58
N LEU A 32 -1.68 3.45 1.08
CA LEU A 32 -0.74 2.43 0.62
C LEU A 32 -1.29 1.02 0.81
N LYS A 33 -1.82 0.71 2.00
CA LYS A 33 -2.42 -0.59 2.31
C LYS A 33 -3.55 -0.90 1.34
N SER A 34 -4.44 0.05 1.08
CA SER A 34 -5.57 -0.13 0.18
C SER A 34 -5.11 -0.40 -1.25
N ALA A 35 -4.15 0.38 -1.76
CA ALA A 35 -3.57 0.17 -3.08
C ALA A 35 -2.90 -1.20 -3.20
N VAL A 36 -2.12 -1.57 -2.18
CA VAL A 36 -1.39 -2.84 -2.13
C VAL A 36 -2.33 -4.04 -2.08
N VAL A 37 -3.31 -4.03 -1.18
CA VAL A 37 -4.30 -5.11 -1.05
C VAL A 37 -5.12 -5.24 -2.34
N ASN A 38 -5.58 -4.12 -2.92
CA ASN A 38 -6.36 -4.16 -4.15
C ASN A 38 -5.57 -4.79 -5.30
N ASN A 39 -4.32 -4.35 -5.51
CA ASN A 39 -3.48 -4.91 -6.57
C ASN A 39 -3.06 -6.36 -6.30
N ALA A 40 -2.95 -6.78 -5.04
CA ALA A 40 -2.66 -8.16 -4.69
C ALA A 40 -3.78 -9.13 -5.01
N VAL A 41 -5.04 -8.69 -4.88
CA VAL A 41 -6.20 -9.46 -5.38
C VAL A 41 -6.10 -9.67 -6.90
N HIS A 42 -5.45 -8.75 -7.62
CA HIS A 42 -5.16 -8.88 -9.06
C HIS A 42 -3.88 -9.66 -9.39
N GLY A 43 -3.22 -10.26 -8.39
CA GLY A 43 -2.04 -11.10 -8.58
C GLY A 43 -0.70 -10.36 -8.47
N TRP A 44 -0.69 -9.09 -8.05
CA TRP A 44 0.56 -8.38 -7.80
C TRP A 44 1.07 -8.61 -6.37
N ILE A 45 2.27 -9.16 -6.24
CA ILE A 45 2.93 -9.35 -4.95
C ILE A 45 4.02 -8.28 -4.79
N PRO A 46 3.80 -7.20 -4.04
CA PRO A 46 4.81 -6.18 -3.87
C PRO A 46 5.98 -6.70 -3.06
N THR A 47 7.18 -6.30 -3.45
CA THR A 47 8.39 -6.42 -2.65
C THR A 47 8.55 -5.22 -1.72
N LYS A 48 9.46 -5.32 -0.75
CA LYS A 48 9.87 -4.18 0.10
C LYS A 48 10.25 -2.95 -0.72
N GLY A 49 10.99 -3.13 -1.83
CA GLY A 49 11.41 -2.03 -2.71
C GLY A 49 10.26 -1.37 -3.48
N ASP A 50 9.21 -2.14 -3.80
CA ASP A 50 8.00 -1.58 -4.41
C ASP A 50 7.26 -0.68 -3.41
N ILE A 51 7.13 -1.12 -2.15
CA ILE A 51 6.52 -0.31 -1.08
C ILE A 51 7.35 0.94 -0.78
N GLU A 52 8.68 0.83 -0.69
CA GLU A 52 9.57 1.99 -0.52
C GLU A 52 9.44 2.98 -1.69
N SER A 53 9.29 2.48 -2.91
CA SER A 53 9.10 3.32 -4.10
C SER A 53 7.75 4.04 -4.07
N LEU A 54 6.67 3.33 -3.73
CA LEU A 54 5.35 3.92 -3.56
C LEU A 54 5.33 4.96 -2.45
N LEU A 55 6.02 4.71 -1.34
CA LEU A 55 6.14 5.64 -0.22
C LEU A 55 6.92 6.90 -0.63
N GLN A 56 8.03 6.76 -1.36
CA GLN A 56 8.77 7.91 -1.90
C GLN A 56 7.93 8.72 -2.90
N VAL A 57 7.09 8.06 -3.69
CA VAL A 57 6.17 8.74 -4.61
C VAL A 57 5.08 9.46 -3.83
N ALA A 58 4.51 8.86 -2.78
CA ALA A 58 3.53 9.48 -1.92
C ALA A 58 4.09 10.72 -1.19
N ASP A 59 5.32 10.64 -0.69
CA ASP A 59 6.01 11.76 -0.02
C ASP A 59 6.36 12.91 -0.98
N LYS A 60 6.70 12.58 -2.24
CA LYS A 60 6.99 13.55 -3.31
C LYS A 60 5.73 14.11 -3.98
N LEU A 61 4.61 13.40 -3.91
CA LEU A 61 3.34 13.87 -4.45
C LEU A 61 2.83 14.97 -3.54
N ASP A 62 2.95 16.19 -4.05
CA ASP A 62 2.39 17.42 -3.48
C ASP A 62 1.04 17.15 -2.78
N PRO A 63 0.80 17.63 -1.55
CA PRO A 63 -0.41 17.34 -0.77
C PRO A 63 -1.72 17.69 -1.49
N ARG A 64 -1.65 18.47 -2.59
CA ARG A 64 -2.78 18.72 -3.51
C ARG A 64 -3.22 17.48 -4.30
N PHE A 65 -2.33 16.54 -4.62
CA PHE A 65 -2.66 15.29 -5.32
C PHE A 65 -3.39 14.29 -4.41
N LEU A 66 -2.93 14.14 -3.16
CA LEU A 66 -3.61 13.34 -2.12
C LEU A 66 -5.06 13.78 -1.92
N LYS A 67 -5.32 15.09 -2.00
CA LYS A 67 -6.67 15.66 -1.89
C LYS A 67 -7.57 15.31 -3.10
N ILE A 68 -7.01 15.20 -4.30
CA ILE A 68 -7.76 14.81 -5.51
C ILE A 68 -8.06 13.31 -5.48
N TYR A 69 -7.11 12.46 -5.09
CA TYR A 69 -7.35 11.02 -4.96
C TYR A 69 -8.46 10.70 -3.94
N ARG A 70 -8.44 11.38 -2.78
CA ARG A 70 -9.52 11.31 -1.79
C ARG A 70 -10.88 11.75 -2.32
N GLN A 71 -10.95 12.77 -3.19
CA GLN A 71 -12.23 13.17 -3.80
C GLN A 71 -12.75 12.16 -4.81
N ILE A 72 -11.87 11.41 -5.48
CA ILE A 72 -12.27 10.42 -6.48
C ILE A 72 -12.77 9.13 -5.81
N ASN A 73 -12.18 8.72 -4.69
CA ASN A 73 -12.54 7.49 -3.97
C ASN A 73 -13.63 7.68 -2.87
N ALA A 74 -14.12 8.89 -2.64
CA ALA A 74 -15.18 9.16 -1.65
C ALA A 74 -16.62 8.99 -2.20
N LYS A 75 -16.81 8.15 -3.23
CA LYS A 75 -18.09 8.01 -3.94
C LYS A 75 -18.71 6.63 -3.76
#